data_AF-A0A1Y3VWY1-F1
#
_entry.id   AF-A0A1Y3VWY1-F1
#
_cell.length_a   1.000
_cell.length_b   1.000
_cell.length_c   1.000
_cell.angle_alpha   90.00
_cell.angle_beta   90.00
_cell.angle_gamma   90.00
#
_symmetry.space_group_name_H-M   'P 1'
#
loop_
_entity.id
_entity.type
_entity.pdbx_description
1 polymer ?
#
loop_
_entity_poly.entity_id
_entity_poly.type
_entity_poly.pdbx_seq_one_letter_code
_entity_poly.pdbx_strand_id
1 'polypeptide(L)'
;LAERGIVNGQLVDPEKLDSDPFIRQVVADAEATKETVSAQFQKTLTAEDVTDIRLESSSYSAVSREKEYHLSCKINGMPDTLVYTVSQHDDGEGFTIRSGQREEDDIWKKMPQPELEKLEAVLAQAVEFDYWSKSIEHAADADALEVVTLDYQWAEDLNLSSEQRNALWEQIEDRKAQLTTQPAVPTEPMAAYPAEETHLPYDV
;
A
#
# COMPACT_ATOMS: atom_id res chain seq x y z
N LEU A 1 5.95 50.37 38.86
CA LEU A 1 4.78 50.40 37.94
C LEU A 1 4.82 51.62 37.02
N ALA A 2 4.98 52.85 37.53
CA ALA A 2 5.17 54.04 36.70
C ALA A 2 6.39 53.93 35.74
N GLU A 3 7.51 53.34 36.19
CA GLU A 3 8.69 53.07 35.34
C GLU A 3 8.45 52.02 34.24
N ARG A 4 7.39 51.21 34.35
CA ARG A 4 6.98 50.20 33.38
C ARG A 4 5.86 50.69 32.46
N GLY A 5 5.58 52.00 32.44
CA GLY A 5 4.48 52.58 31.65
C GLY A 5 3.08 52.30 32.18
N ILE A 6 2.93 51.81 33.42
CA ILE A 6 1.64 51.47 34.03
C ILE A 6 1.30 52.51 35.12
N VAL A 7 0.27 53.33 34.87
CA VAL A 7 -0.23 54.36 35.80
C VAL A 7 -1.70 54.09 36.10
N ASN A 8 -2.08 54.03 37.38
CA ASN A 8 -3.46 53.69 37.81
C ASN A 8 -4.02 52.39 37.20
N GLY A 9 -3.14 51.39 36.95
CA GLY A 9 -3.54 50.11 36.33
C GLY A 9 -3.76 50.18 34.82
N GLN A 10 -3.52 51.33 34.19
CA GLN A 10 -3.68 51.54 32.76
C GLN A 10 -2.31 51.62 32.09
N LEU A 11 -2.15 50.90 30.97
CA LEU A 11 -0.92 50.87 30.19
C LEU A 11 -0.88 52.13 29.32
N VAL A 12 0.02 53.05 29.66
CA VAL A 12 0.12 54.38 29.05
C VAL A 12 1.24 54.43 28.01
N ASP A 13 2.19 53.49 28.06
CA ASP A 13 3.37 53.46 27.19
C ASP A 13 3.74 52.00 26.84
N PRO A 14 3.25 51.47 25.70
CA PRO A 14 3.43 50.07 25.33
C PRO A 14 4.89 49.70 24.99
N GLU A 15 5.69 50.64 24.49
CA GLU A 15 7.11 50.38 24.15
C GLU A 15 7.97 50.09 25.40
N LYS A 16 7.59 50.64 26.56
CA LYS A 16 8.26 50.35 27.84
C LYS A 16 7.94 48.98 28.40
N LEU A 17 6.81 48.39 28.00
CA LEU A 17 6.43 47.05 28.40
C LEU A 17 7.23 46.00 27.61
N ASP A 18 7.43 46.22 26.31
CA ASP A 18 8.21 45.33 25.43
C ASP A 18 9.74 45.40 25.68
N SER A 19 10.21 46.51 26.25
CA SER A 19 11.60 46.69 26.66
C SER A 19 11.91 46.05 28.02
N ASP A 20 10.89 45.57 28.72
CA ASP A 20 11.05 45.04 30.07
C ASP A 20 11.75 43.67 30.06
N PRO A 21 12.85 43.50 30.81
CA PRO A 21 13.64 42.27 30.78
C PRO A 21 12.84 41.05 31.27
N PHE A 22 11.88 41.24 32.18
CA PHE A 22 11.02 40.16 32.65
C PHE A 22 9.97 39.77 31.60
N ILE A 23 9.35 40.75 30.92
CA ILE A 23 8.39 40.48 29.85
C ILE A 23 9.07 39.79 28.66
N ARG A 24 10.26 40.24 28.28
CA ARG A 24 11.07 39.57 27.25
C ARG A 24 11.39 38.12 27.59
N GLN A 25 11.76 37.84 28.84
CA GLN A 25 12.01 36.48 29.29
C GLN A 25 10.73 35.62 29.25
N VAL A 26 9.60 36.15 29.73
CA VAL A 26 8.32 35.43 29.71
C VAL A 26 7.85 35.16 28.28
N VAL A 27 8.02 36.10 27.35
CA VAL A 27 7.70 35.90 25.93
C VAL A 27 8.64 34.87 25.30
N ALA A 28 9.95 34.96 25.56
CA ALA A 28 10.92 33.98 25.07
C ALA A 28 10.66 32.58 25.62
N ASP A 29 10.34 32.45 26.91
CA ASP A 29 9.97 31.17 27.53
C ASP A 29 8.64 30.65 26.96
N ALA A 30 7.66 31.52 26.72
CA ALA A 30 6.39 31.15 26.11
C ALA A 30 6.55 30.72 24.64
N GLU A 31 7.42 31.38 23.86
CA GLU A 31 7.75 30.99 22.49
C GLU A 31 8.55 29.69 22.46
N ALA A 32 9.57 29.53 23.31
CA ALA A 32 10.33 28.29 23.44
C ALA A 32 9.43 27.12 23.87
N THR A 33 8.46 27.38 24.75
CA THR A 33 7.45 26.39 25.16
C THR A 33 6.47 26.11 24.02
N LYS A 34 6.06 27.11 23.24
CA LYS A 34 5.23 26.91 22.04
C LYS A 34 5.96 26.07 20.99
N GLU A 35 7.24 26.31 20.76
CA GLU A 35 8.04 25.52 19.81
C GLU A 35 8.20 24.07 20.29
N THR A 36 8.55 23.86 21.57
CA THR A 36 8.64 22.49 22.12
C THR A 36 7.31 21.76 22.14
N VAL A 37 6.21 22.44 22.48
CA VAL A 37 4.85 21.87 22.40
C VAL A 37 4.48 21.60 20.93
N SER A 38 4.70 22.54 20.01
CA SER A 38 4.38 22.34 18.59
C SER A 38 5.17 21.19 17.95
N ALA A 39 6.43 20.99 18.36
CA ALA A 39 7.25 19.85 17.96
C ALA A 39 6.78 18.54 18.63
N GLN A 40 6.29 18.59 19.87
CA GLN A 40 5.68 17.44 20.56
C GLN A 40 4.29 17.07 20.02
N PHE A 41 3.61 17.97 19.31
CA PHE A 41 2.27 17.80 18.75
C PHE A 41 2.25 17.74 17.21
N GLN A 42 3.40 17.63 16.53
CA GLN A 42 3.39 17.10 15.18
C GLN A 42 2.88 15.67 15.27
N LYS A 43 1.63 15.44 14.84
CA LYS A 43 1.02 14.11 14.81
C LYS A 43 1.99 13.18 14.09
N THR A 44 2.59 12.25 14.83
CA THR A 44 3.45 11.23 14.27
C THR A 44 2.66 10.49 13.20
N LEU A 45 3.23 10.39 12.01
CA LEU A 45 2.59 9.70 10.90
C LEU A 45 2.37 8.23 11.27
N THR A 46 1.14 7.75 11.18
CA THR A 46 0.77 6.35 11.49
C THR A 46 0.35 5.60 10.24
N ALA A 47 0.28 4.27 10.31
CA ALA A 47 -0.17 3.45 9.18
C ALA A 47 -1.60 3.84 8.72
N GLU A 48 -2.46 4.22 9.66
CA GLU A 48 -3.85 4.64 9.41
C GLU A 48 -3.94 5.95 8.59
N ASP A 49 -2.89 6.78 8.59
CA ASP A 49 -2.85 8.00 7.78
C ASP A 49 -2.61 7.70 6.29
N VAL A 50 -2.24 6.46 5.94
CA VAL A 50 -2.07 5.97 4.57
C VAL A 50 -3.34 5.24 4.14
N THR A 51 -4.02 5.78 3.14
CA THR A 51 -5.34 5.31 2.68
C THR A 51 -5.38 5.21 1.15
N ASP A 52 -6.47 4.67 0.59
CA ASP A 52 -6.68 4.52 -0.86
C ASP A 52 -5.52 3.84 -1.60
N ILE A 53 -4.91 2.83 -0.97
CA ILE A 53 -3.78 2.08 -1.51
C ILE A 53 -4.23 1.25 -2.72
N ARG A 54 -3.52 1.38 -3.85
CA ARG A 54 -3.76 0.61 -5.08
C ARG A 54 -2.44 0.25 -5.75
N LEU A 55 -2.33 -0.99 -6.23
CA LEU A 55 -1.14 -1.46 -6.94
C LEU A 55 -1.15 -0.97 -8.40
N GLU A 56 -0.16 -0.17 -8.79
CA GLU A 56 0.01 0.34 -10.15
C GLU A 56 0.83 -0.63 -11.00
N SER A 57 1.98 -1.07 -10.47
CA SER A 57 2.87 -2.00 -11.15
C SER A 57 3.71 -2.82 -10.17
N SER A 58 4.14 -4.00 -10.62
CA SER A 58 5.08 -4.84 -9.90
C SER A 58 6.25 -5.23 -10.80
N SER A 59 7.41 -5.46 -10.19
CA SER A 59 8.58 -5.99 -10.87
C SER A 59 9.34 -6.95 -9.97
N TYR A 60 10.09 -7.86 -10.57
CA TYR A 60 10.93 -8.81 -9.85
C TYR A 60 12.34 -8.81 -10.42
N SER A 61 13.31 -8.69 -9.53
CA SER A 61 14.73 -8.79 -9.84
C SER A 61 15.26 -10.13 -9.34
N ALA A 62 15.58 -11.05 -10.24
CA ALA A 62 16.21 -12.32 -9.89
C ALA A 62 17.64 -12.15 -9.35
N VAL A 63 18.31 -11.05 -9.72
CA VAL A 63 19.69 -10.75 -9.31
C VAL A 63 19.74 -10.34 -7.85
N SER A 64 18.86 -9.43 -7.42
CA SER A 64 18.76 -8.99 -6.03
C SER A 64 17.76 -9.81 -5.21
N ARG A 65 16.99 -10.71 -5.84
CA ARG A 65 15.90 -11.48 -5.23
C ARG A 65 14.87 -10.58 -4.54
N GLU A 66 14.58 -9.46 -5.20
CA GLU A 66 13.66 -8.43 -4.71
C GLU A 66 12.42 -8.35 -5.59
N LYS A 67 11.27 -8.24 -4.93
CA LYS A 67 10.01 -7.83 -5.57
C LYS A 67 9.76 -6.37 -5.22
N GLU A 68 9.56 -5.54 -6.23
CA GLU A 68 9.26 -4.13 -6.05
C GLU A 68 7.85 -3.84 -6.56
N TYR A 69 7.05 -3.17 -5.73
CA TYR A 69 5.67 -2.79 -6.00
C TYR A 69 5.55 -1.27 -5.94
N HIS A 70 4.96 -0.69 -6.99
CA HIS A 70 4.65 0.74 -7.04
C HIS A 70 3.16 0.89 -6.78
N LEU A 71 2.82 1.60 -5.71
CA LEU A 71 1.44 1.78 -5.27
C LEU A 71 1.07 3.26 -5.27
N SER A 72 -0.12 3.58 -5.74
CA SER A 72 -0.73 4.89 -5.50
C SER A 72 -1.47 4.85 -4.16
N CYS A 73 -1.41 5.94 -3.41
CA CYS A 73 -2.11 6.06 -2.13
C CYS A 73 -2.44 7.52 -1.80
N LYS A 74 -3.07 7.75 -0.65
CA LYS A 74 -3.21 9.06 -0.03
C LYS A 74 -2.60 9.05 1.37
N ILE A 75 -1.66 9.96 1.61
CA ILE A 75 -1.04 10.19 2.93
C ILE A 75 -1.67 11.45 3.52
N ASN A 76 -2.30 11.34 4.68
CA ASN A 76 -3.08 12.44 5.28
C ASN A 76 -4.11 13.04 4.29
N GLY A 77 -4.69 12.19 3.43
CA GLY A 77 -5.65 12.60 2.40
C GLY A 77 -5.05 13.23 1.13
N MET A 78 -3.73 13.45 1.08
CA MET A 78 -3.04 13.98 -0.11
C MET A 78 -2.50 12.83 -0.97
N PRO A 79 -2.71 12.84 -2.30
CA PRO A 79 -2.16 11.81 -3.19
C PRO A 79 -0.64 11.70 -3.09
N ASP A 80 -0.16 10.47 -3.01
CA ASP A 80 1.27 10.13 -2.99
C ASP A 80 1.51 8.77 -3.70
N THR A 81 2.77 8.41 -3.85
CA THR A 81 3.22 7.14 -4.42
C THR A 81 4.17 6.45 -3.44
N LEU A 82 3.93 5.16 -3.23
CA LEU A 82 4.76 4.29 -2.41
C LEU A 82 5.52 3.30 -3.29
N VAL A 83 6.77 3.08 -2.94
CA VAL A 83 7.57 1.95 -3.43
C VAL A 83 7.75 0.98 -2.26
N TYR A 84 7.12 -0.18 -2.38
CA TYR A 84 7.20 -1.27 -1.42
C TYR A 84 8.07 -2.37 -2.01
N THR A 85 9.19 -2.65 -1.36
CA THR A 85 10.16 -3.65 -1.79
C THR A 85 10.20 -4.78 -0.78
N VAL A 86 10.08 -6.02 -1.25
CA VAL A 86 10.23 -7.24 -0.47
C VAL A 86 11.48 -7.96 -0.93
N SER A 87 12.43 -8.20 -0.03
CA SER A 87 13.70 -8.86 -0.32
C SER A 87 13.75 -10.24 0.31
N GLN A 88 14.15 -11.24 -0.48
CA GLN A 88 14.31 -12.61 0.01
C GLN A 88 15.79 -12.92 0.22
N HIS A 89 16.16 -13.12 1.47
CA HIS A 89 17.51 -13.47 1.89
C HIS A 89 17.54 -14.84 2.57
N ASP A 90 18.74 -15.43 2.70
CA ASP A 90 18.90 -16.75 3.31
C ASP A 90 18.54 -16.75 4.81
N ASP A 91 18.52 -15.58 5.44
CA ASP A 91 18.15 -15.34 6.84
C ASP A 91 16.69 -14.91 7.04
N GLY A 92 15.92 -14.76 5.95
CA GLY A 92 14.49 -14.46 5.99
C GLY A 92 14.06 -13.44 4.94
N GLU A 93 12.80 -13.02 5.04
CA GLU A 93 12.23 -11.97 4.22
C GLU A 93 12.39 -10.62 4.91
N GLY A 94 12.81 -9.60 4.16
CA GLY A 94 12.89 -8.22 4.60
C GLY A 94 12.00 -7.32 3.75
N PHE A 95 11.70 -6.11 4.26
CA PHE A 95 10.94 -5.13 3.49
C PHE A 95 11.50 -3.72 3.62
N THR A 96 11.18 -2.88 2.64
CA THR A 96 11.41 -1.43 2.67
C THR A 96 10.22 -0.72 2.06
N ILE A 97 9.80 0.39 2.67
CA ILE A 97 8.72 1.25 2.18
C ILE A 97 9.30 2.65 1.95
N ARG A 98 9.17 3.17 0.74
CA ARG A 98 9.62 4.51 0.36
C ARG A 98 8.44 5.34 -0.11
N SER A 99 8.41 6.63 0.23
CA SER A 99 7.41 7.58 -0.30
C SER A 99 8.05 8.83 -0.89
N GLY A 100 7.29 9.49 -1.77
CA GLY A 100 7.68 10.78 -2.35
C GLY A 100 8.88 10.71 -3.30
N GLN A 101 9.17 11.85 -3.95
CA GLN A 101 10.32 11.97 -4.86
C GLN A 101 11.61 12.41 -4.18
N ARG A 102 11.53 12.91 -2.94
CA ARG A 102 12.66 13.45 -2.17
C ARG A 102 12.88 12.62 -0.91
N GLU A 103 14.14 12.36 -0.57
CA GLU A 103 14.49 11.57 0.62
C GLU A 103 14.07 12.19 1.96
N GLU A 104 13.80 13.49 1.99
CA GLU A 104 13.32 14.22 3.17
C GLU A 104 11.84 13.94 3.44
N ASP A 105 11.10 13.52 2.41
CA ASP A 105 9.67 13.23 2.48
C ASP A 105 9.34 11.75 2.68
N ASP A 106 10.38 10.94 2.83
CA ASP A 106 10.30 9.51 2.94
C ASP A 106 9.64 9.06 4.24
N ILE A 107 8.54 8.33 4.10
CA ILE A 107 7.74 7.72 5.16
C ILE A 107 8.59 6.84 6.07
N TRP A 108 9.63 6.20 5.53
CA TRP A 108 10.55 5.37 6.31
C TRP A 108 11.20 6.13 7.47
N LYS A 109 11.49 7.42 7.28
CA LYS A 109 12.12 8.27 8.30
C LYS A 109 11.10 8.95 9.22
N LYS A 110 9.85 9.13 8.76
CA LYS A 110 8.79 9.87 9.44
C LYS A 110 7.88 8.98 10.28
N MET A 111 7.76 7.70 9.94
CA MET A 111 6.91 6.72 10.60
C MET A 111 7.74 5.82 11.52
N PRO A 112 7.33 5.58 12.77
CA PRO A 112 8.04 4.69 13.67
C PRO A 112 7.91 3.22 13.22
N GLN A 113 8.90 2.40 13.55
CA GLN A 113 8.98 0.99 13.12
C GLN A 113 7.69 0.17 13.34
N PRO A 114 7.00 0.24 14.50
CA PRO A 114 5.76 -0.53 14.69
C PRO A 114 4.62 -0.10 13.77
N GLU A 115 4.61 1.16 13.33
CA GLU A 115 3.64 1.65 12.36
C GLU A 115 4.05 1.27 10.93
N LEU A 116 5.35 1.21 10.62
CA LEU A 116 5.84 0.66 9.34
C LEU A 116 5.46 -0.82 9.18
N GLU A 117 5.55 -1.62 10.23
CA GLU A 117 5.13 -3.03 10.22
C GLU A 117 3.61 -3.18 10.00
N LYS A 118 2.80 -2.31 10.61
CA LYS A 118 1.36 -2.27 10.32
C LYS A 118 1.07 -1.88 8.88
N LEU A 119 1.77 -0.86 8.37
CA LEU A 119 1.63 -0.42 6.99
C LEU A 119 2.04 -1.52 6.02
N GLU A 120 3.13 -2.23 6.29
CA GLU A 120 3.60 -3.38 5.53
C GLU A 120 2.51 -4.44 5.42
N ALA A 121 1.86 -4.81 6.52
CA ALA A 121 0.78 -5.79 6.51
C ALA A 121 -0.40 -5.36 5.60
N VAL A 122 -0.73 -4.07 5.58
CA VAL A 122 -1.77 -3.50 4.71
C VAL A 122 -1.32 -3.46 3.24
N LEU A 123 -0.06 -3.13 2.97
CA LEU A 123 0.50 -3.14 1.62
C LEU A 123 0.55 -4.56 1.06
N ALA A 124 0.97 -5.55 1.86
CA ALA A 124 0.94 -6.96 1.51
C ALA A 124 -0.48 -7.45 1.19
N GLN A 125 -1.47 -7.07 2.02
CA GLN A 125 -2.90 -7.33 1.75
C GLN A 125 -3.36 -6.73 0.41
N ALA A 126 -2.96 -5.50 0.10
CA ALA A 126 -3.35 -4.82 -1.13
C ALA A 126 -2.72 -5.48 -2.36
N VAL A 127 -1.45 -5.87 -2.27
CA VAL A 127 -0.72 -6.58 -3.34
C VAL A 127 -1.34 -7.94 -3.62
N GLU A 128 -1.64 -8.71 -2.57
CA GLU A 128 -2.24 -10.04 -2.73
C GLU A 128 -3.65 -9.97 -3.29
N PHE A 129 -4.46 -9.02 -2.82
CA PHE A 129 -5.79 -8.78 -3.38
C PHE A 129 -5.73 -8.44 -4.87
N ASP A 130 -4.84 -7.54 -5.26
CA ASP A 130 -4.70 -7.12 -6.66
C ASP A 130 -4.23 -8.27 -7.56
N TYR A 131 -3.33 -9.13 -7.07
CA TYR A 131 -2.89 -10.34 -7.78
C TYR A 131 -4.08 -11.26 -8.11
N TRP A 132 -4.90 -11.59 -7.12
CA TRP A 132 -6.06 -12.45 -7.33
C TRP A 132 -7.12 -11.78 -8.20
N SER A 133 -7.40 -10.49 -7.94
CA SER A 133 -8.36 -9.72 -8.71
C SER A 133 -8.01 -9.67 -10.20
N LYS A 134 -6.72 -9.43 -10.52
CA LYS A 134 -6.23 -9.46 -11.92
C LYS A 134 -6.28 -10.87 -12.51
N SER A 135 -5.94 -11.90 -11.74
CA SER A 135 -6.00 -13.28 -12.21
C SER A 135 -7.43 -13.68 -12.61
N ILE A 136 -8.43 -13.27 -11.83
CA ILE A 136 -9.85 -13.47 -12.12
C ILE A 136 -10.26 -12.67 -13.36
N GLU A 137 -9.90 -11.38 -13.44
CA GLU A 137 -10.24 -10.51 -14.57
C GLU A 137 -9.68 -11.05 -15.91
N HIS A 138 -8.44 -11.54 -15.88
CA HIS A 138 -7.72 -11.99 -17.08
C HIS A 138 -7.96 -13.47 -17.43
N ALA A 139 -8.76 -14.20 -16.64
CA ALA A 139 -9.16 -15.56 -16.98
C ALA A 139 -9.81 -15.59 -18.37
N ALA A 140 -9.19 -16.32 -19.30
CA ALA A 140 -9.55 -16.27 -20.73
C ALA A 140 -10.91 -16.90 -21.02
N ASP A 141 -11.26 -17.96 -20.29
CA ASP A 141 -12.46 -18.77 -20.45
C ASP A 141 -12.87 -19.41 -19.11
N ALA A 142 -13.95 -20.20 -19.14
CA ALA A 142 -14.52 -20.82 -17.94
C ALA A 142 -13.53 -21.80 -17.27
N ASP A 143 -12.76 -22.55 -18.05
CA ASP A 143 -11.79 -23.52 -17.53
C ASP A 143 -10.64 -22.77 -16.84
N ALA A 144 -10.14 -21.69 -17.45
CA ALA A 144 -9.11 -20.83 -16.83
C ALA A 144 -9.62 -20.17 -15.53
N LEU A 145 -10.88 -19.74 -15.49
CA LEU A 145 -11.48 -19.17 -14.28
C LEU A 145 -11.62 -20.23 -13.18
N GLU A 146 -11.97 -21.47 -13.53
CA GLU A 146 -12.03 -22.58 -12.57
C GLU A 146 -10.67 -22.87 -11.95
N VAL A 147 -9.59 -22.88 -12.75
CA VAL A 147 -8.22 -23.01 -12.24
C VAL A 147 -7.88 -21.91 -11.25
N VAL A 148 -8.08 -20.64 -11.61
CA VAL A 148 -7.82 -19.50 -10.71
C VAL A 148 -8.62 -19.61 -9.42
N THR A 149 -9.88 -20.05 -9.51
CA THR A 149 -10.77 -20.22 -8.35
C THR A 149 -10.27 -21.30 -7.41
N LEU A 150 -9.82 -22.44 -7.96
CA LEU A 150 -9.24 -23.53 -7.17
C LEU A 150 -7.92 -23.08 -6.53
N ASP A 151 -7.03 -22.43 -7.27
CA ASP A 151 -5.78 -21.92 -6.73
C ASP A 151 -6.04 -20.93 -5.56
N TYR A 152 -7.01 -20.03 -5.71
CA TYR A 152 -7.41 -19.10 -4.65
C TYR A 152 -8.00 -19.83 -3.43
N GLN A 153 -8.88 -20.80 -3.65
CA GLN A 153 -9.54 -21.53 -2.57
C GLN A 153 -8.55 -22.37 -1.74
N TRP A 154 -7.50 -22.88 -2.37
CA TRP A 154 -6.50 -23.74 -1.75
C TRP A 154 -5.22 -23.00 -1.35
N ALA A 155 -5.14 -21.69 -1.62
CA ALA A 155 -4.04 -20.87 -1.16
C ALA A 155 -4.02 -20.83 0.38
N GLU A 156 -2.92 -21.31 0.95
CA GLU A 156 -2.68 -21.25 2.39
C GLU A 156 -2.28 -19.83 2.80
N ASP A 157 -2.62 -19.45 4.03
CA ASP A 157 -2.14 -18.22 4.68
C ASP A 157 -2.36 -16.90 3.92
N LEU A 158 -3.44 -16.80 3.13
CA LEU A 158 -3.84 -15.55 2.48
C LEU A 158 -4.00 -14.41 3.51
N ASN A 159 -3.14 -13.40 3.38
CA ASN A 159 -3.22 -12.15 4.09
C ASN A 159 -4.29 -11.27 3.42
N LEU A 160 -5.55 -11.69 3.52
CA LEU A 160 -6.72 -10.95 3.03
C LEU A 160 -7.70 -10.70 4.18
N SER A 161 -8.34 -9.53 4.17
CA SER A 161 -9.47 -9.27 5.06
C SER A 161 -10.71 -10.05 4.62
N SER A 162 -11.68 -10.25 5.52
CA SER A 162 -12.96 -10.88 5.16
C SER A 162 -13.71 -10.11 4.08
N GLU A 163 -13.60 -8.78 4.07
CA GLU A 163 -14.20 -7.92 3.05
C GLU A 163 -13.55 -8.13 1.68
N GLN A 164 -12.21 -8.20 1.64
CA GLN A 164 -11.46 -8.50 0.41
C GLN A 164 -11.81 -9.88 -0.14
N ARG A 165 -11.89 -10.90 0.73
CA ARG A 165 -12.27 -12.26 0.30
C ARG A 165 -13.68 -12.30 -0.29
N ASN A 166 -14.63 -11.59 0.31
CA ASN A 166 -15.99 -11.49 -0.23
C ASN A 166 -16.02 -10.78 -1.58
N ALA A 167 -15.27 -9.68 -1.72
CA ALA A 167 -15.18 -8.96 -2.99
C ALA A 167 -14.58 -9.83 -4.11
N LEU A 168 -13.56 -10.64 -3.83
CA LEU A 168 -13.02 -11.59 -4.80
C LEU A 168 -14.05 -12.66 -5.18
N TRP A 169 -14.85 -13.14 -4.23
CA TRP A 169 -15.92 -14.09 -4.53
C TRP A 169 -17.00 -13.50 -5.44
N GLU A 170 -17.43 -12.27 -5.16
CA GLU A 170 -18.36 -11.55 -6.03
C GLU A 170 -17.78 -11.37 -7.45
N GLN A 171 -16.49 -11.01 -7.54
CA GLN A 171 -15.80 -10.87 -8.83
C GLN A 171 -15.73 -12.19 -9.62
N ILE A 172 -15.52 -13.33 -8.94
CA ILE A 172 -15.52 -14.66 -9.58
C ILE A 172 -16.90 -14.97 -10.17
N GLU A 173 -17.97 -14.77 -9.39
CA GLU A 173 -19.33 -15.03 -9.87
C GLU A 173 -19.73 -14.11 -11.02
N ASP A 174 -19.35 -12.82 -10.95
CA ASP A 174 -19.56 -11.86 -12.04
C ASP A 174 -18.80 -12.27 -13.31
N ARG A 175 -17.53 -12.67 -13.17
CA ARG A 175 -16.71 -13.11 -14.31
C ARG A 175 -17.27 -14.38 -14.94
N LYS A 176 -17.72 -15.33 -14.13
CA LYS A 176 -18.36 -16.58 -14.58
C LYS A 176 -19.64 -16.29 -15.38
N ALA A 177 -20.47 -15.36 -14.92
CA ALA A 177 -21.68 -14.95 -15.64
C ALA A 177 -21.35 -14.31 -17.00
N GLN A 178 -20.30 -13.48 -17.07
CA GLN A 178 -19.82 -12.89 -18.32
C GLN A 178 -19.36 -13.95 -19.33
N LEU A 179 -18.55 -14.91 -18.89
CA LEU A 179 -18.03 -15.98 -19.75
C LEU A 179 -19.13 -16.93 -20.24
N THR A 180 -20.15 -17.18 -19.42
CA THR A 180 -21.31 -17.99 -19.81
C THR A 180 -22.20 -17.29 -20.86
N THR A 181 -22.14 -15.96 -20.95
CA THR A 181 -22.91 -15.16 -21.90
C THR A 181 -22.20 -15.00 -23.26
N GLN A 182 -20.90 -15.31 -23.34
CA GLN A 182 -20.18 -15.35 -24.63
C GLN A 182 -20.55 -16.61 -25.42
N PRO A 183 -20.85 -16.50 -26.73
CA PRO A 183 -21.15 -17.67 -27.55
C PRO A 183 -19.91 -18.57 -27.63
N ALA A 184 -20.07 -19.84 -27.26
CA ALA A 184 -19.03 -20.86 -27.41
C ALA A 184 -18.53 -20.85 -28.85
N VAL A 185 -17.24 -20.55 -29.06
CA VAL A 185 -16.60 -20.74 -30.36
C VAL A 185 -16.65 -22.24 -30.63
N PRO A 186 -17.34 -22.71 -31.69
CA PRO A 186 -17.42 -24.12 -31.96
C PRO A 186 -16.03 -24.61 -32.35
N THR A 187 -15.45 -25.47 -31.51
CA THR A 187 -14.29 -26.28 -31.86
C THR A 187 -14.71 -27.18 -33.01
N GLU A 188 -14.32 -26.86 -34.24
CA GLU A 188 -14.51 -27.77 -35.37
C GLU A 188 -13.84 -29.11 -35.02
N PRO A 189 -14.54 -30.24 -35.12
CA PRO A 189 -13.95 -31.53 -34.82
C PRO A 189 -12.80 -31.77 -35.80
N MET A 190 -11.58 -31.93 -35.25
CA MET A 190 -10.43 -32.43 -36.01
C MET A 190 -10.87 -33.70 -36.74
N ALA A 191 -10.74 -33.70 -38.07
CA ALA A 191 -11.02 -34.88 -38.87
C ALA A 191 -10.23 -36.07 -38.29
N ALA A 192 -10.96 -37.15 -37.95
CA ALA A 192 -10.35 -38.40 -37.54
C ALA A 192 -9.42 -38.86 -38.66
N TYR A 193 -8.10 -38.85 -38.39
CA TYR A 193 -7.13 -39.44 -39.29
C TYR A 193 -7.48 -40.92 -39.46
N PRO A 194 -7.61 -41.45 -40.70
CA PRO A 194 -7.80 -42.87 -40.89
C PRO A 194 -6.58 -43.59 -40.30
N ALA A 195 -6.84 -44.59 -39.45
CA ALA A 195 -5.83 -45.51 -38.99
C ALA A 195 -5.34 -46.30 -40.20
N GLU A 196 -4.24 -45.88 -40.83
CA GLU A 196 -3.51 -46.76 -41.72
C GLU A 196 -2.88 -47.84 -40.83
N GLU A 197 -3.32 -49.09 -41.02
CA GLU A 197 -2.75 -50.28 -40.41
C GLU A 197 -1.26 -50.38 -40.78
N THR A 198 -0.39 -49.83 -39.95
CA THR A 198 1.05 -50.06 -40.06
C THR A 198 1.34 -51.50 -39.63
N HIS A 199 1.28 -52.41 -40.60
CA HIS A 199 1.84 -53.76 -40.51
C HIS A 199 3.37 -53.67 -40.40
N LEU A 200 3.88 -53.32 -39.22
CA LEU A 200 5.30 -53.49 -38.90
C LEU A 200 5.50 -54.88 -38.30
N PRO A 201 6.26 -55.79 -38.96
CA PRO A 201 6.65 -57.05 -38.34
C PRO A 201 7.65 -56.74 -37.22
N TYR A 202 7.29 -57.11 -35.99
CA TYR A 202 8.26 -57.24 -34.90
C TYR A 202 9.09 -58.50 -35.16
N ASP A 203 10.37 -58.33 -35.49
CA ASP A 203 11.34 -59.44 -35.41
C ASP A 203 11.68 -59.71 -33.93
N VAL A 204 11.69 -61.00 -33.58
CA VAL A 204 11.97 -61.57 -32.25
C VAL A 204 13.45 -61.89 -32.11
#